data_AF-A0AAD5MVP4-F1
#
_entry.id   AF-A0AAD5MVP4-F1
#
_cell.length_a   1.000
_cell.length_b   1.000
_cell.length_c   1.000
_cell.angle_alpha   90.00
_cell.angle_beta   90.00
_cell.angle_gamma   90.00
#
_symmetry.space_group_name_H-M   'P 1'
#
loop_
_entity.id
_entity.type
_entity.pdbx_description
1 polymer ?
#
loop_
_entity_poly.entity_id
_entity_poly.type
_entity_poly.pdbx_seq_one_letter_code
_entity_poly.pdbx_strand_id
1 'polypeptide(L)'
;MQSQNNGETAGCVELKSAENSSTTTATAVIPKTTTTTTTTTNTTFVLQTGAQKRSLSVFPQPPPPPPIAFPSKRQKMSDMSDEVISDEDSADIFRQAFEEGEHEYMFEHFVEGPNEDQFSNDKGCPDLIENVVDTKGVRQITRGLPTVKKLTIKNFRKKNDDVADLMASGWATLEAAINAIQKKQHITTNLEQLYKVVECLCGHKMARSTYDKLLENVRRWIRGFRSDLNEKSASGGVEFMKTVENLWSDYCEQMILIRNIFLYLDRTFILENIDESPIWESSLVIFREEIVLYSSVLKKLVNGILDCIARERVGDQIDRSLLRALFRMLRTLELYKQCFEEEFLACTNVFYAQEGMSLVRTLETTDFLLHVERRIKEENERVDLYLDESTRTPLLTRVEKCLISDHMQEVIDNGLSTLLNDNRVQDVSRLYALLCRVEGGVGLLKTGFSAYIKKVGKAMITDSQRIRPWWRI
;
A
#
# COMPACT_ATOMS: atom_id res chain seq x y z
N MET A 1 57.02 20.39 34.72
CA MET A 1 57.61 19.16 34.15
C MET A 1 56.72 17.99 34.53
N GLN A 2 56.73 16.90 33.75
CA GLN A 2 55.81 15.75 33.86
C GLN A 2 56.12 14.87 35.10
N SER A 3 55.15 14.09 35.64
CA SER A 3 54.96 12.68 35.23
C SER A 3 54.02 11.84 36.15
N GLN A 4 53.14 11.08 35.49
CA GLN A 4 52.70 9.68 35.74
C GLN A 4 51.80 9.20 36.91
N ASN A 5 50.85 8.36 36.47
CA ASN A 5 49.90 7.47 37.16
C ASN A 5 50.50 6.41 38.09
N ASN A 6 49.67 5.91 39.02
CA ASN A 6 49.23 4.52 39.23
C ASN A 6 48.37 4.49 40.52
N GLY A 7 47.34 3.65 40.73
CA GLY A 7 46.62 2.67 39.90
C GLY A 7 45.60 1.94 40.79
N GLU A 8 44.40 1.61 40.28
CA GLU A 8 43.33 0.94 41.06
C GLU A 8 43.19 -0.55 40.68
N THR A 9 43.14 -1.46 41.66
CA THR A 9 42.68 -2.84 41.47
C THR A 9 41.98 -3.42 42.70
N ALA A 10 40.70 -3.77 42.51
CA ALA A 10 39.91 -4.87 43.08
C ALA A 10 40.30 -5.51 44.44
N GLY A 11 39.33 -5.53 45.36
CA GLY A 11 39.26 -6.46 46.50
C GLY A 11 38.11 -7.47 46.33
N CYS A 12 38.35 -8.73 46.70
CA CYS A 12 37.41 -9.86 46.58
C CYS A 12 37.56 -10.81 47.79
N VAL A 13 36.45 -11.11 48.49
CA VAL A 13 36.29 -12.08 49.60
C VAL A 13 34.79 -12.46 49.61
N GLU A 14 34.37 -13.68 49.20
CA GLU A 14 34.04 -14.86 50.04
C GLU A 14 32.87 -14.65 51.06
N LEU A 15 31.99 -15.62 51.41
CA LEU A 15 31.79 -17.04 51.05
C LEU A 15 30.41 -17.55 51.58
N LYS A 16 29.97 -18.70 51.05
CA LYS A 16 29.21 -19.81 51.69
C LYS A 16 27.68 -19.80 51.81
N SER A 17 27.17 -21.00 51.54
CA SER A 17 25.80 -21.52 51.60
C SER A 17 25.61 -22.47 52.81
N ALA A 18 24.36 -22.73 53.21
CA ALA A 18 23.87 -24.06 53.64
C ALA A 18 22.36 -24.06 53.96
N GLU A 19 21.71 -25.15 53.57
CA GLU A 19 20.32 -25.54 53.78
C GLU A 19 19.96 -25.83 55.25
N ASN A 20 18.66 -25.81 55.59
CA ASN A 20 18.02 -26.99 56.20
C ASN A 20 16.48 -27.02 56.13
N SER A 21 15.95 -28.25 56.13
CA SER A 21 14.52 -28.63 56.09
C SER A 21 13.88 -28.69 57.51
N SER A 22 12.59 -29.01 57.77
CA SER A 22 11.71 -30.06 57.22
C SER A 22 10.30 -30.11 57.90
N THR A 23 9.33 -30.83 57.29
CA THR A 23 8.12 -31.49 57.91
C THR A 23 7.01 -30.58 58.52
N THR A 24 5.69 -30.83 58.42
CA THR A 24 4.90 -32.09 58.52
C THR A 24 3.50 -32.02 57.86
N THR A 25 2.87 -33.18 57.68
CA THR A 25 1.62 -33.55 56.97
C THR A 25 0.26 -33.13 57.58
N ALA A 26 -0.74 -32.84 56.72
CA ALA A 26 -2.18 -33.19 56.84
C ALA A 26 -2.96 -32.77 55.56
N THR A 27 -4.23 -33.09 55.27
CA THR A 27 -5.01 -34.37 55.25
C THR A 27 -6.21 -34.18 54.30
N ALA A 28 -6.71 -35.22 53.61
CA ALA A 28 -7.76 -35.12 52.57
C ALA A 28 -9.22 -35.38 53.05
N VAL A 29 -10.22 -34.73 52.41
CA VAL A 29 -11.65 -35.16 52.39
C VAL A 29 -12.30 -34.80 51.04
N ILE A 30 -13.14 -35.71 50.52
CA ILE A 30 -13.99 -35.58 49.31
C ILE A 30 -15.47 -35.52 49.75
N PRO A 31 -16.38 -34.87 49.00
CA PRO A 31 -17.69 -35.49 48.74
C PRO A 31 -18.08 -35.58 47.26
N LYS A 32 -19.08 -36.42 46.98
CA LYS A 32 -19.37 -37.02 45.66
C LYS A 32 -20.57 -36.40 44.91
N THR A 33 -20.45 -36.40 43.58
CA THR A 33 -21.46 -36.64 42.52
C THR A 33 -22.97 -36.52 42.81
N THR A 34 -23.69 -35.90 41.87
CA THR A 34 -24.93 -36.50 41.31
C THR A 34 -25.08 -36.17 39.83
N THR A 35 -25.76 -37.05 39.09
CA THR A 35 -25.75 -37.15 37.61
C THR A 35 -27.06 -36.64 36.99
N THR A 36 -27.03 -35.99 35.83
CA THR A 36 -28.15 -36.07 34.87
C THR A 36 -27.68 -35.96 33.42
N THR A 37 -28.18 -36.84 32.57
CA THR A 37 -27.95 -36.99 31.13
C THR A 37 -28.82 -36.03 30.30
N THR A 38 -28.37 -35.61 29.11
CA THR A 38 -29.16 -35.66 27.85
C THR A 38 -28.35 -35.25 26.61
N THR A 39 -28.05 -36.26 25.80
CA THR A 39 -28.38 -36.39 24.36
C THR A 39 -27.86 -35.38 23.31
N THR A 40 -26.92 -35.87 22.51
CA THR A 40 -26.44 -35.32 21.24
C THR A 40 -27.52 -35.30 20.14
N THR A 41 -27.62 -34.22 19.37
CA THR A 41 -28.24 -34.24 18.03
C THR A 41 -27.34 -33.51 17.02
N ASN A 42 -26.87 -34.25 16.01
CA ASN A 42 -26.20 -33.67 14.85
C ASN A 42 -27.26 -33.09 13.91
N THR A 43 -27.11 -31.83 13.49
CA THR A 43 -27.99 -31.22 12.49
C THR A 43 -27.21 -30.93 11.21
N THR A 44 -27.31 -31.86 10.27
CA THR A 44 -26.84 -31.70 8.89
C THR A 44 -27.64 -30.57 8.21
N PHE A 45 -26.96 -29.56 7.67
CA PHE A 45 -27.59 -28.58 6.78
C PHE A 45 -27.33 -28.91 5.31
N VAL A 46 -28.42 -29.01 4.55
CA VAL A 46 -28.44 -29.41 3.14
C VAL A 46 -28.48 -28.17 2.25
N LEU A 47 -27.73 -28.21 1.15
CA LEU A 47 -27.82 -27.23 0.06
C LEU A 47 -29.24 -27.16 -0.51
N GLN A 48 -29.85 -25.97 -0.51
CA GLN A 48 -31.09 -25.74 -1.23
C GLN A 48 -30.97 -24.50 -2.11
N THR A 49 -30.93 -24.73 -3.43
CA THR A 49 -30.92 -23.70 -4.46
C THR A 49 -32.29 -23.00 -4.52
N GLY A 50 -32.31 -21.68 -4.30
CA GLY A 50 -33.53 -20.87 -4.37
C GLY A 50 -33.26 -19.49 -4.95
N ALA A 51 -33.57 -19.31 -6.24
CA ALA A 51 -33.43 -18.02 -6.90
C ALA A 51 -34.60 -17.09 -6.56
N GLN A 52 -34.31 -15.92 -5.97
CA GLN A 52 -35.27 -14.82 -5.86
C GLN A 52 -34.64 -13.49 -6.26
N LYS A 53 -35.13 -12.92 -7.37
CA LYS A 53 -34.79 -11.59 -7.85
C LYS A 53 -35.27 -10.55 -6.82
N ARG A 54 -34.38 -9.67 -6.36
CA ARG A 54 -34.77 -8.39 -5.73
C ARG A 54 -34.33 -7.24 -6.64
N SER A 55 -35.30 -6.41 -6.99
CA SER A 55 -35.11 -5.18 -7.76
C SER A 55 -34.31 -4.17 -6.94
N LEU A 56 -33.22 -3.63 -7.51
CA LEU A 56 -32.53 -2.48 -6.93
C LEU A 56 -33.16 -1.19 -7.45
N SER A 57 -33.55 -0.32 -6.51
CA SER A 57 -34.08 1.01 -6.79
C SER A 57 -33.00 1.95 -7.34
N VAL A 58 -33.31 2.61 -8.45
CA VAL A 58 -32.45 3.63 -9.07
C VAL A 58 -32.40 4.90 -8.21
N PHE A 59 -31.19 5.34 -7.85
CA PHE A 59 -30.93 6.71 -7.40
C PHE A 59 -30.45 7.58 -8.58
N PRO A 60 -30.77 8.89 -8.64
CA PRO A 60 -30.38 9.74 -9.76
C PRO A 60 -28.88 10.11 -9.71
N GLN A 61 -28.21 10.03 -10.86
CA GLN A 61 -26.85 10.54 -11.06
C GLN A 61 -26.85 12.09 -11.14
N PRO A 62 -25.85 12.79 -10.57
CA PRO A 62 -25.68 14.23 -10.76
C PRO A 62 -25.16 14.57 -12.17
N PRO A 63 -25.37 15.81 -12.67
CA PRO A 63 -24.99 16.20 -14.03
C PRO A 63 -23.47 16.42 -14.20
N PRO A 64 -22.92 16.21 -15.40
CA PRO A 64 -21.50 16.38 -15.68
C PRO A 64 -21.06 17.87 -15.70
N PRO A 65 -19.80 18.17 -15.37
CA PRO A 65 -19.26 19.54 -15.40
C PRO A 65 -19.02 20.05 -16.84
N PRO A 66 -18.97 21.40 -17.04
CA PRO A 66 -18.77 22.01 -18.35
C PRO A 66 -17.32 21.89 -18.87
N PRO A 67 -17.11 21.93 -20.20
CA PRO A 67 -15.80 21.70 -20.80
C PRO A 67 -14.83 22.88 -20.58
N ILE A 68 -13.58 22.56 -20.22
CA ILE A 68 -12.47 23.51 -20.10
C ILE A 68 -11.80 23.68 -21.47
N ALA A 69 -11.62 24.93 -21.91
CA ALA A 69 -10.98 25.24 -23.18
C ALA A 69 -9.45 25.36 -23.04
N PHE A 70 -8.70 24.60 -23.84
CA PHE A 70 -7.25 24.77 -23.98
C PHE A 70 -6.89 25.65 -25.18
N PRO A 71 -5.88 26.55 -25.07
CA PRO A 71 -5.53 27.50 -26.12
C PRO A 71 -4.75 26.85 -27.27
N SER A 72 -5.10 27.23 -28.50
CA SER A 72 -4.49 26.70 -29.72
C SER A 72 -3.13 27.35 -30.02
N LYS A 73 -2.08 26.53 -30.17
CA LYS A 73 -0.85 26.88 -30.90
C LYS A 73 -0.30 25.64 -31.65
N ARG A 74 -0.77 25.47 -32.89
CA ARG A 74 -0.30 24.42 -33.80
C ARG A 74 0.87 24.94 -34.63
N GLN A 75 2.10 24.55 -34.28
CA GLN A 75 3.27 24.81 -35.10
C GLN A 75 3.47 23.65 -36.08
N LYS A 76 3.70 23.95 -37.37
CA LYS A 76 3.84 22.92 -38.41
C LYS A 76 5.18 22.20 -38.28
N MET A 77 5.14 20.86 -38.25
CA MET A 77 6.27 20.02 -38.65
C MET A 77 6.06 19.57 -40.10
N SER A 78 7.05 19.89 -40.93
CA SER A 78 7.30 19.31 -42.25
C SER A 78 8.80 19.41 -42.47
N ASP A 79 9.42 18.33 -42.93
CA ASP A 79 10.87 18.09 -43.02
C ASP A 79 11.62 17.99 -41.68
N MET A 80 11.85 16.76 -41.23
CA MET A 80 13.20 16.21 -41.06
C MET A 80 13.15 14.67 -41.13
N SER A 81 14.25 14.08 -41.56
CA SER A 81 14.40 12.68 -41.99
C SER A 81 14.48 11.66 -40.86
N ASP A 82 14.26 10.38 -41.20
CA ASP A 82 14.57 9.23 -40.35
C ASP A 82 16.06 9.24 -39.91
N GLU A 83 16.32 9.65 -38.66
CA GLU A 83 17.58 9.34 -37.98
C GLU A 83 17.33 8.23 -36.96
N VAL A 84 18.07 7.13 -37.12
CA VAL A 84 18.00 5.96 -36.24
C VAL A 84 18.74 6.31 -34.95
N ILE A 85 17.98 6.44 -33.85
CA ILE A 85 18.51 6.68 -32.50
C ILE A 85 19.42 5.51 -32.11
N SER A 86 20.59 5.80 -31.53
CA SER A 86 21.53 4.79 -31.05
C SER A 86 20.98 4.03 -29.84
N ASP A 87 21.41 2.78 -29.66
CA ASP A 87 21.04 1.99 -28.48
C ASP A 87 21.50 2.64 -27.16
N GLU A 88 22.58 3.43 -27.19
CA GLU A 88 23.04 4.23 -26.04
C GLU A 88 22.11 5.40 -25.72
N ASP A 89 21.67 6.17 -26.72
CA ASP A 89 20.74 7.30 -26.52
C ASP A 89 19.37 6.81 -26.02
N SER A 90 18.93 5.63 -26.49
CA SER A 90 17.75 4.97 -25.95
C SER A 90 17.92 4.59 -24.47
N ALA A 91 19.08 4.03 -24.09
CA ALA A 91 19.38 3.68 -22.71
C ALA A 91 19.48 4.90 -21.77
N ASP A 92 19.89 6.07 -22.28
CA ASP A 92 19.92 7.32 -21.53
C ASP A 92 18.54 7.96 -21.36
N ILE A 93 17.69 7.92 -22.41
CA ILE A 93 16.27 8.27 -22.30
C ILE A 93 15.58 7.37 -21.26
N PHE A 94 15.88 6.07 -21.25
CA PHE A 94 15.36 5.13 -20.24
C PHE A 94 15.87 5.43 -18.83
N ARG A 95 17.13 5.84 -18.63
CA ARG A 95 17.61 6.25 -17.30
C ARG A 95 16.94 7.52 -16.80
N GLN A 96 16.80 8.52 -17.66
CA GLN A 96 16.21 9.81 -17.29
C GLN A 96 14.71 9.70 -16.96
N ALA A 97 13.99 8.77 -17.60
CA ALA A 97 12.58 8.48 -17.30
C ALA A 97 12.33 7.71 -15.99
N PHE A 98 13.37 7.27 -15.27
CA PHE A 98 13.25 6.52 -14.01
C PHE A 98 13.51 7.37 -12.75
N GLU A 99 14.09 8.57 -12.87
CA GLU A 99 14.36 9.45 -11.72
C GLU A 99 13.21 10.41 -11.38
N GLU A 100 12.32 10.72 -12.34
CA GLU A 100 11.16 11.59 -12.12
C GLU A 100 9.88 10.77 -11.89
N GLY A 101 9.07 11.19 -10.92
CA GLY A 101 8.00 10.38 -10.33
C GLY A 101 6.71 10.24 -11.17
N GLU A 102 5.76 9.50 -10.60
CA GLU A 102 4.39 9.26 -11.11
C GLU A 102 4.24 8.20 -12.21
N HIS A 103 4.50 6.93 -11.84
CA HIS A 103 4.22 5.75 -12.68
C HIS A 103 2.72 5.52 -13.00
N GLU A 104 1.80 6.28 -12.41
CA GLU A 104 0.36 6.07 -12.55
C GLU A 104 -0.18 6.65 -13.88
N TYR A 105 0.45 7.71 -14.42
CA TYR A 105 -0.01 8.40 -15.64
C TYR A 105 0.65 7.93 -16.95
N MET A 106 1.80 7.24 -16.89
CA MET A 106 2.49 6.74 -18.09
C MET A 106 1.75 5.59 -18.80
N PHE A 107 0.79 4.94 -18.14
CA PHE A 107 0.09 3.78 -18.70
C PHE A 107 -1.14 4.17 -19.55
N GLU A 108 -1.82 5.29 -19.28
CA GLU A 108 -3.00 5.71 -20.06
C GLU A 108 -2.61 6.23 -21.46
N HIS A 109 -1.52 6.98 -21.59
CA HIS A 109 -1.08 7.55 -22.88
C HIS A 109 -0.56 6.52 -23.90
N PHE A 110 -0.30 5.27 -23.49
CA PHE A 110 0.06 4.17 -24.41
C PHE A 110 -1.15 3.35 -24.90
N VAL A 111 -2.36 3.63 -24.42
CA VAL A 111 -3.58 2.88 -24.77
C VAL A 111 -4.42 3.58 -25.85
N GLU A 112 -4.38 4.91 -25.94
CA GLU A 112 -5.10 5.67 -26.98
C GLU A 112 -4.24 5.93 -28.24
N GLY A 113 -4.20 4.92 -29.12
CA GLY A 113 -3.84 5.13 -30.53
C GLY A 113 -4.92 5.95 -31.27
N PRO A 114 -4.57 6.64 -32.38
CA PRO A 114 -5.48 7.59 -33.03
C PRO A 114 -6.71 6.92 -33.65
N ASN A 115 -7.89 7.52 -33.43
CA ASN A 115 -9.17 7.10 -34.00
C ASN A 115 -9.13 7.02 -35.54
N GLU A 116 -9.25 5.81 -36.11
CA GLU A 116 -9.61 5.62 -37.51
C GLU A 116 -11.13 5.64 -37.69
N ASP A 117 -11.70 6.85 -37.66
CA ASP A 117 -13.12 7.09 -37.94
C ASP A 117 -13.28 8.22 -38.96
N GLN A 118 -12.90 7.97 -40.23
CA GLN A 118 -13.46 8.59 -41.46
C GLN A 118 -12.73 8.20 -42.76
N PHE A 119 -13.34 7.30 -43.54
CA PHE A 119 -13.46 7.39 -45.01
C PHE A 119 -14.73 6.61 -45.40
N SER A 120 -15.92 7.23 -45.35
CA SER A 120 -16.51 8.10 -46.39
C SER A 120 -17.57 7.36 -47.21
N ASN A 121 -18.81 7.85 -47.11
CA ASN A 121 -19.90 7.55 -48.04
C ASN A 121 -19.48 7.84 -49.49
N ASP A 122 -19.97 7.03 -50.44
CA ASP A 122 -20.53 7.59 -51.67
C ASP A 122 -21.79 6.82 -52.09
N LYS A 123 -22.70 7.48 -52.82
CA LYS A 123 -24.05 7.01 -53.17
C LYS A 123 -24.28 7.02 -54.68
N GLY A 124 -24.87 5.96 -55.21
CA GLY A 124 -25.72 6.04 -56.41
C GLY A 124 -25.85 4.70 -57.14
N CYS A 125 -27.01 4.03 -57.18
CA CYS A 125 -28.20 4.26 -58.05
C CYS A 125 -28.09 3.53 -59.42
N PRO A 126 -29.19 3.29 -60.17
CA PRO A 126 -29.90 2.01 -60.00
C PRO A 126 -30.30 1.30 -61.33
N ASP A 127 -30.91 0.11 -61.19
CA ASP A 127 -32.05 -0.44 -61.94
C ASP A 127 -32.08 -0.64 -63.49
N LEU A 128 -32.74 -1.76 -63.86
CA LEU A 128 -33.50 -2.08 -65.10
C LEU A 128 -32.81 -2.60 -66.41
N ILE A 129 -33.10 -3.89 -66.70
CA ILE A 129 -33.69 -4.49 -67.93
C ILE A 129 -33.18 -4.11 -69.34
N GLU A 130 -32.68 -5.13 -70.09
CA GLU A 130 -32.99 -5.53 -71.50
C GLU A 130 -31.90 -6.51 -72.02
N ASN A 131 -32.06 -7.43 -72.99
CA ASN A 131 -33.21 -8.23 -73.48
C ASN A 131 -32.66 -9.37 -74.42
N VAL A 132 -33.31 -10.57 -74.46
CA VAL A 132 -33.39 -11.51 -75.64
C VAL A 132 -32.05 -12.16 -76.17
N VAL A 133 -31.88 -13.49 -76.41
CA VAL A 133 -32.52 -14.46 -77.34
C VAL A 133 -32.43 -15.93 -76.83
N ASP A 134 -33.38 -16.78 -77.28
CA ASP A 134 -33.50 -18.24 -77.16
C ASP A 134 -32.25 -19.15 -77.41
N THR A 135 -32.15 -20.30 -76.71
CA THR A 135 -32.64 -21.62 -77.24
C THR A 135 -32.44 -22.83 -76.30
N LYS A 136 -33.45 -23.72 -76.34
CA LYS A 136 -33.66 -25.04 -75.71
C LYS A 136 -32.42 -25.96 -75.54
N GLY A 137 -32.28 -26.66 -74.39
CA GLY A 137 -31.27 -27.74 -74.27
C GLY A 137 -31.03 -28.50 -72.95
N VAL A 138 -32.05 -29.16 -72.37
CA VAL A 138 -31.96 -30.49 -71.68
C VAL A 138 -30.70 -30.83 -70.82
N ARG A 139 -30.77 -30.64 -69.49
CA ARG A 139 -30.56 -31.67 -68.42
C ARG A 139 -30.38 -31.05 -67.03
N GLN A 140 -31.02 -31.66 -66.01
CA GLN A 140 -30.73 -31.37 -64.59
C GLN A 140 -29.30 -31.80 -64.23
N ILE A 141 -28.53 -30.89 -63.64
CA ILE A 141 -27.41 -31.23 -62.74
C ILE A 141 -27.48 -30.28 -61.55
N THR A 142 -27.73 -30.82 -60.36
CA THR A 142 -27.76 -30.09 -59.09
C THR A 142 -26.37 -29.54 -58.79
N ARG A 143 -26.15 -28.23 -59.00
CA ARG A 143 -24.88 -27.58 -58.61
C ARG A 143 -24.88 -27.27 -57.11
N GLY A 144 -24.15 -28.07 -56.35
CA GLY A 144 -23.81 -27.74 -54.96
C GLY A 144 -22.93 -26.49 -54.87
N LEU A 145 -22.92 -25.85 -53.69
CA LEU A 145 -22.05 -24.71 -53.40
C LEU A 145 -20.57 -25.08 -53.59
N PRO A 146 -19.71 -24.12 -53.99
CA PRO A 146 -18.28 -24.37 -54.16
C PRO A 146 -17.64 -24.73 -52.82
N THR A 147 -17.31 -26.01 -52.65
CA THR A 147 -16.53 -26.48 -51.50
C THR A 147 -15.12 -25.90 -51.57
N VAL A 148 -14.66 -25.34 -50.45
CA VAL A 148 -13.31 -24.75 -50.32
C VAL A 148 -12.28 -25.81 -50.71
N LYS A 149 -11.49 -25.53 -51.76
CA LYS A 149 -10.50 -26.48 -52.28
C LYS A 149 -9.39 -26.69 -51.25
N LYS A 150 -9.40 -27.86 -50.60
CA LYS A 150 -8.37 -28.25 -49.63
C LYS A 150 -6.99 -28.37 -50.30
N LEU A 151 -6.18 -27.32 -50.16
CA LEU A 151 -4.78 -27.34 -50.58
C LEU A 151 -4.01 -28.39 -49.76
N THR A 152 -3.25 -29.24 -50.45
CA THR A 152 -2.44 -30.29 -49.83
C THR A 152 -0.99 -30.13 -50.29
N ILE A 153 -0.11 -29.77 -49.35
CA ILE A 153 1.32 -29.59 -49.62
C ILE A 153 1.95 -30.97 -49.87
N LYS A 154 2.37 -31.23 -51.11
CA LYS A 154 3.13 -32.44 -51.46
C LYS A 154 4.52 -32.37 -50.82
N ASN A 155 5.02 -33.50 -50.34
CA ASN A 155 6.30 -33.62 -49.63
C ASN A 155 6.43 -32.75 -48.35
N PHE A 156 5.32 -32.46 -47.66
CA PHE A 156 5.37 -31.88 -46.32
C PHE A 156 6.03 -32.85 -45.34
N ARG A 157 7.36 -32.72 -45.16
CA ARG A 157 8.09 -33.38 -44.09
C ARG A 157 7.65 -32.74 -42.79
N LYS A 158 6.75 -33.41 -42.06
CA LYS A 158 6.45 -33.06 -40.68
C LYS A 158 7.75 -33.24 -39.90
N LYS A 159 8.35 -32.13 -39.46
CA LYS A 159 9.51 -32.17 -38.57
C LYS A 159 9.01 -32.82 -37.28
N ASN A 160 9.55 -33.98 -36.92
CA ASN A 160 9.34 -34.58 -35.61
C ASN A 160 10.19 -33.77 -34.63
N ASP A 161 9.74 -32.56 -34.33
CA ASP A 161 10.15 -31.87 -33.13
C ASP A 161 9.41 -32.57 -31.99
N ASP A 162 10.12 -33.44 -31.26
CA ASP A 162 9.54 -34.11 -30.12
C ASP A 162 9.13 -33.04 -29.10
N VAL A 163 7.82 -32.97 -28.88
CA VAL A 163 7.12 -31.91 -28.14
C VAL A 163 7.66 -31.79 -26.70
N ALA A 164 8.16 -32.90 -26.14
CA ALA A 164 8.84 -32.96 -24.86
C ALA A 164 10.27 -32.39 -24.89
N ASP A 165 11.05 -32.66 -25.95
CA ASP A 165 12.42 -32.17 -26.11
C ASP A 165 12.46 -30.67 -26.41
N LEU A 166 11.47 -30.16 -27.16
CA LEU A 166 11.27 -28.72 -27.36
C LEU A 166 10.98 -28.01 -26.03
N MET A 167 10.12 -28.58 -25.19
CA MET A 167 9.88 -28.06 -23.83
C MET A 167 11.13 -28.14 -22.97
N ALA A 168 11.85 -29.26 -22.96
CA ALA A 168 13.03 -29.43 -22.11
C ALA A 168 14.15 -28.44 -22.49
N SER A 169 14.45 -28.31 -23.78
CA SER A 169 15.52 -27.42 -24.30
C SER A 169 15.13 -25.94 -24.26
N GLY A 170 13.91 -25.59 -24.65
CA GLY A 170 13.38 -24.23 -24.57
C GLY A 170 13.28 -23.76 -23.12
N TRP A 171 12.72 -24.58 -22.23
CA TRP A 171 12.66 -24.27 -20.80
C TRP A 171 14.04 -24.14 -20.18
N ALA A 172 15.00 -25.04 -20.47
CA ALA A 172 16.36 -24.93 -19.94
C ALA A 172 17.06 -23.62 -20.35
N THR A 173 16.79 -23.13 -21.57
CA THR A 173 17.31 -21.84 -22.05
C THR A 173 16.70 -20.65 -21.29
N LEU A 174 15.38 -20.68 -21.06
CA LEU A 174 14.68 -19.65 -20.28
C LEU A 174 15.08 -19.70 -18.79
N GLU A 175 15.17 -20.88 -18.20
CA GLU A 175 15.59 -21.08 -16.81
C GLU A 175 17.04 -20.61 -16.58
N ALA A 176 17.94 -20.83 -17.55
CA ALA A 176 19.29 -20.24 -17.48
C ALA A 176 19.27 -18.71 -17.45
N ALA A 177 18.41 -18.07 -18.27
CA ALA A 177 18.27 -16.61 -18.30
C ALA A 177 17.62 -16.05 -17.02
N ILE A 178 16.55 -16.69 -16.51
CA ILE A 178 15.91 -16.33 -15.24
C ILE A 178 16.92 -16.44 -14.09
N ASN A 179 17.64 -17.56 -13.99
CA ASN A 179 18.66 -17.77 -12.96
C ASN A 179 19.83 -16.77 -13.08
N ALA A 180 20.16 -16.29 -14.28
CA ALA A 180 21.16 -15.24 -14.48
C ALA A 180 20.65 -13.88 -13.97
N ILE A 181 19.43 -13.47 -14.34
CA ILE A 181 18.78 -12.25 -13.83
C ILE A 181 18.72 -12.25 -12.31
N GLN A 182 18.21 -13.34 -11.73
CA GLN A 182 18.09 -13.53 -10.28
C GLN A 182 19.44 -13.39 -9.56
N LYS A 183 20.53 -13.91 -10.14
CA LYS A 183 21.89 -13.80 -9.59
C LYS A 183 22.61 -12.50 -9.95
N LYS A 184 21.94 -11.54 -10.60
CA LYS A 184 22.54 -10.31 -11.16
C LYS A 184 23.76 -10.60 -12.06
N GLN A 185 23.65 -11.65 -12.88
CA GLN A 185 24.66 -12.09 -13.85
C GLN A 185 24.26 -11.74 -15.29
N HIS A 186 25.27 -11.57 -16.17
CA HIS A 186 25.04 -11.28 -17.59
C HIS A 186 24.30 -12.44 -18.28
N ILE A 187 23.24 -12.12 -19.01
CA ILE A 187 22.44 -13.09 -19.78
C ILE A 187 23.22 -13.48 -21.04
N THR A 188 23.59 -14.75 -21.20
CA THR A 188 24.38 -15.23 -22.35
C THR A 188 23.59 -15.33 -23.66
N THR A 189 22.26 -15.29 -23.59
CA THR A 189 21.33 -15.42 -24.73
C THR A 189 20.69 -14.06 -25.03
N ASN A 190 20.59 -13.70 -26.31
CA ASN A 190 19.91 -12.47 -26.74
C ASN A 190 18.43 -12.46 -26.28
N LEU A 191 17.95 -11.31 -25.77
CA LEU A 191 16.57 -11.10 -25.36
C LEU A 191 15.55 -11.43 -26.46
N GLU A 192 15.84 -11.07 -27.72
CA GLU A 192 14.98 -11.39 -28.86
C GLU A 192 14.86 -12.93 -29.07
N GLN A 193 15.95 -13.65 -28.85
CA GLN A 193 15.96 -15.11 -28.94
C GLN A 193 15.18 -15.73 -27.77
N LEU A 194 15.28 -15.19 -26.55
CA LEU A 194 14.49 -15.64 -25.41
C LEU A 194 12.99 -15.40 -25.63
N TYR A 195 12.61 -14.23 -26.16
CA TYR A 195 11.22 -13.91 -26.53
C TYR A 195 10.68 -14.91 -27.57
N LYS A 196 11.44 -15.19 -28.65
CA LYS A 196 11.09 -16.19 -29.67
C LYS A 196 10.96 -17.60 -29.11
N VAL A 197 11.73 -17.97 -28.07
CA VAL A 197 11.53 -19.23 -27.36
C VAL A 197 10.20 -19.22 -26.62
N VAL A 198 9.84 -18.16 -25.88
CA VAL A 198 8.53 -18.04 -25.21
C VAL A 198 7.37 -18.13 -26.22
N GLU A 199 7.45 -17.38 -27.33
CA GLU A 199 6.48 -17.41 -28.44
C GLU A 199 6.30 -18.84 -28.98
N CYS A 200 7.41 -19.55 -29.25
CA CYS A 200 7.40 -20.92 -29.74
C CYS A 200 6.69 -21.87 -28.76
N LEU A 201 7.06 -21.85 -27.47
CA LEU A 201 6.42 -22.69 -26.44
C LEU A 201 4.91 -22.39 -26.31
N CYS A 202 4.51 -21.12 -26.42
CA CYS A 202 3.11 -20.73 -26.41
C CYS A 202 2.36 -21.26 -27.65
N GLY A 203 2.93 -21.09 -28.85
CA GLY A 203 2.37 -21.59 -30.12
C GLY A 203 2.20 -23.11 -30.17
N HIS A 204 3.03 -23.86 -29.44
CA HIS A 204 2.91 -25.32 -29.27
C HIS A 204 1.94 -25.74 -28.14
N LYS A 205 1.08 -24.82 -27.65
CA LYS A 205 0.09 -25.02 -26.58
C LYS A 205 0.67 -25.34 -25.19
N MET A 206 1.90 -24.90 -24.92
CA MET A 206 2.56 -25.12 -23.62
C MET A 206 2.57 -23.88 -22.72
N ALA A 207 1.81 -22.83 -23.08
CA ALA A 207 1.75 -21.58 -22.33
C ALA A 207 1.48 -21.80 -20.83
N ARG A 208 0.49 -22.62 -20.47
CA ARG A 208 0.18 -22.98 -19.07
C ARG A 208 1.37 -23.59 -18.34
N SER A 209 1.99 -24.63 -18.92
CA SER A 209 3.13 -25.30 -18.29
C SER A 209 4.34 -24.39 -18.16
N THR A 210 4.53 -23.46 -19.12
CA THR A 210 5.60 -22.45 -19.09
C THR A 210 5.35 -21.44 -17.97
N TYR A 211 4.11 -20.98 -17.81
CA TYR A 211 3.67 -20.10 -16.73
C TYR A 211 3.85 -20.72 -15.34
N ASP A 212 3.33 -21.94 -15.13
CA ASP A 212 3.45 -22.65 -13.85
C ASP A 212 4.93 -22.90 -13.48
N LYS A 213 5.76 -23.26 -14.48
CA LYS A 213 7.22 -23.44 -14.31
C LYS A 213 7.95 -22.14 -13.97
N LEU A 214 7.55 -21.02 -14.56
CA LEU A 214 8.09 -19.69 -14.27
C LEU A 214 7.80 -19.31 -12.82
N LEU A 215 6.54 -19.36 -12.41
CA LEU A 215 6.15 -19.02 -11.05
C LEU A 215 6.81 -19.93 -10.01
N GLU A 216 6.93 -21.23 -10.26
CA GLU A 216 7.61 -22.17 -9.35
C GLU A 216 9.14 -21.97 -9.32
N ASN A 217 9.79 -21.51 -10.40
CA ASN A 217 11.20 -21.10 -10.35
C ASN A 217 11.36 -19.83 -9.48
N VAL A 218 10.56 -18.79 -9.72
CA VAL A 218 10.57 -17.54 -8.93
C VAL A 218 10.27 -17.82 -7.44
N ARG A 219 9.26 -18.65 -7.16
CA ARG A 219 8.89 -19.10 -5.81
C ARG A 219 10.03 -19.87 -5.13
N ARG A 220 10.75 -20.72 -5.85
CA ARG A 220 11.95 -21.42 -5.34
C ARG A 220 13.11 -20.48 -5.05
N TRP A 221 13.38 -19.52 -5.94
CA TRP A 221 14.42 -18.51 -5.74
C TRP A 221 14.18 -17.71 -4.46
N ILE A 222 13.00 -17.09 -4.33
CA ILE A 222 12.71 -16.22 -3.19
C ILE A 222 12.64 -16.99 -1.86
N ARG A 223 12.21 -18.27 -1.88
CA ARG A 223 12.27 -19.17 -0.72
C ARG A 223 13.68 -19.35 -0.15
N GLY A 224 14.74 -19.19 -0.96
CA GLY A 224 16.13 -19.29 -0.49
C GLY A 224 16.48 -18.26 0.58
N PHE A 225 15.88 -17.07 0.53
CA PHE A 225 16.16 -15.96 1.45
C PHE A 225 15.43 -16.09 2.80
N ARG A 226 14.47 -17.01 2.93
CA ARG A 226 13.66 -17.21 4.15
C ARG A 226 14.50 -17.44 5.41
N SER A 227 15.52 -18.29 5.33
CA SER A 227 16.32 -18.68 6.50
C SER A 227 17.16 -17.50 7.00
N ASP A 228 17.86 -16.83 6.08
CA ASP A 228 18.69 -15.64 6.34
C ASP A 228 17.86 -14.48 6.89
N LEU A 229 16.69 -14.18 6.28
CA LEU A 229 15.77 -13.18 6.79
C LEU A 229 15.21 -13.53 8.16
N ASN A 230 14.89 -14.80 8.43
CA ASN A 230 14.38 -15.22 9.73
C ASN A 230 15.46 -15.08 10.82
N GLU A 231 16.73 -15.40 10.51
CA GLU A 231 17.87 -15.16 11.40
C GLU A 231 18.06 -13.66 11.67
N LYS A 232 18.09 -12.82 10.62
CA LYS A 232 18.18 -11.35 10.76
C LYS A 232 16.99 -10.76 11.53
N SER A 233 15.78 -11.31 11.38
CA SER A 233 14.58 -10.88 12.11
C SER A 233 14.69 -11.09 13.64
N ALA A 234 15.58 -11.98 14.09
CA ALA A 234 15.87 -12.13 15.52
C ALA A 234 16.47 -10.84 16.09
N SER A 235 17.41 -10.22 15.36
CA SER A 235 18.01 -8.92 15.73
C SER A 235 17.05 -7.75 15.58
N GLY A 236 16.22 -7.75 14.53
CA GLY A 236 15.21 -6.73 14.28
C GLY A 236 15.77 -5.32 14.00
N GLY A 237 14.95 -4.29 14.23
CA GLY A 237 15.35 -2.90 14.07
C GLY A 237 15.62 -2.46 12.62
N VAL A 238 16.34 -1.34 12.48
CA VAL A 238 16.54 -0.65 11.19
C VAL A 238 17.33 -1.48 10.18
N GLU A 239 18.28 -2.30 10.62
CA GLU A 239 19.08 -3.12 9.70
C GLU A 239 18.28 -4.28 9.10
N PHE A 240 17.38 -4.88 9.89
CA PHE A 240 16.40 -5.83 9.38
C PHE A 240 15.42 -5.16 8.39
N MET A 241 14.94 -3.96 8.70
CA MET A 241 14.10 -3.17 7.81
C MET A 241 14.78 -2.89 6.46
N LYS A 242 16.06 -2.49 6.47
CA LYS A 242 16.87 -2.31 5.25
C LYS A 242 17.09 -3.62 4.49
N THR A 243 17.29 -4.74 5.18
CA THR A 243 17.43 -6.04 4.52
C THR A 243 16.15 -6.43 3.76
N VAL A 244 14.98 -6.20 4.35
CA VAL A 244 13.69 -6.48 3.70
C VAL A 244 13.45 -5.54 2.51
N GLU A 245 13.76 -4.25 2.66
CA GLU A 245 13.59 -3.26 1.60
C GLU A 245 14.51 -3.52 0.40
N ASN A 246 15.81 -3.79 0.64
CA ASN A 246 16.74 -4.17 -0.41
C ASN A 246 16.29 -5.45 -1.15
N LEU A 247 15.83 -6.49 -0.43
CA LEU A 247 15.34 -7.71 -1.07
C LEU A 247 14.08 -7.47 -1.91
N TRP A 248 13.19 -6.59 -1.44
CA TRP A 248 12.00 -6.18 -2.19
C TRP A 248 12.37 -5.42 -3.47
N SER A 249 13.29 -4.46 -3.39
CA SER A 249 13.77 -3.69 -4.55
C SER A 249 14.40 -4.62 -5.60
N ASP A 250 15.35 -5.47 -5.16
CA ASP A 250 16.01 -6.48 -5.99
C ASP A 250 15.01 -7.42 -6.66
N TYR A 251 13.96 -7.84 -5.95
CA TYR A 251 12.91 -8.70 -6.47
C TYR A 251 12.07 -7.99 -7.54
N CYS A 252 11.72 -6.72 -7.34
CA CYS A 252 10.98 -5.92 -8.33
C CYS A 252 11.78 -5.75 -9.62
N GLU A 253 13.06 -5.38 -9.53
CA GLU A 253 13.96 -5.25 -10.69
C GLU A 253 14.05 -6.57 -11.48
N GLN A 254 14.28 -7.69 -10.78
CA GLN A 254 14.33 -9.03 -11.37
C GLN A 254 13.01 -9.38 -12.06
N MET A 255 11.87 -9.11 -11.42
CA MET A 255 10.55 -9.44 -11.98
C MET A 255 10.17 -8.58 -13.18
N ILE A 256 10.62 -7.32 -13.28
CA ILE A 256 10.45 -6.49 -14.47
C ILE A 256 11.19 -7.10 -15.67
N LEU A 257 12.47 -7.47 -15.49
CA LEU A 257 13.28 -8.08 -16.56
C LEU A 257 12.70 -9.44 -17.00
N ILE A 258 12.27 -10.26 -16.04
CA ILE A 258 11.59 -11.53 -16.30
C ILE A 258 10.29 -11.28 -17.08
N ARG A 259 9.45 -10.33 -16.65
CA ARG A 259 8.19 -10.00 -17.35
C ARG A 259 8.45 -9.56 -18.79
N ASN A 260 9.51 -8.80 -19.05
CA ASN A 260 9.87 -8.37 -20.40
C ASN A 260 10.23 -9.55 -21.32
N ILE A 261 10.99 -10.54 -20.83
CA ILE A 261 11.27 -11.78 -21.58
C ILE A 261 9.99 -12.58 -21.85
N PHE A 262 9.11 -12.66 -20.84
CA PHE A 262 7.84 -13.39 -20.91
C PHE A 262 6.66 -12.55 -21.41
N LEU A 263 6.90 -11.39 -22.05
CA LEU A 263 5.84 -10.45 -22.44
C LEU A 263 4.83 -11.05 -23.44
N TYR A 264 5.26 -11.99 -24.29
CA TYR A 264 4.34 -12.75 -25.15
C TYR A 264 3.36 -13.57 -24.30
N LEU A 265 3.86 -14.29 -23.29
CA LEU A 265 3.05 -15.09 -22.37
C LEU A 265 2.08 -14.19 -21.57
N ASP A 266 2.60 -13.11 -20.96
CA ASP A 266 1.80 -12.14 -20.18
C ASP A 266 0.67 -11.52 -21.01
N ARG A 267 0.86 -11.32 -22.33
CA ARG A 267 -0.18 -10.80 -23.21
C ARG A 267 -1.14 -11.87 -23.75
N THR A 268 -0.65 -12.98 -24.31
CA THR A 268 -1.51 -13.91 -25.04
C THR A 268 -2.17 -14.96 -24.14
N PHE A 269 -1.48 -15.46 -23.12
CA PHE A 269 -2.01 -16.53 -22.28
C PHE A 269 -3.12 -16.03 -21.35
N ILE A 270 -3.01 -14.82 -20.82
CA ILE A 270 -4.00 -14.22 -19.91
C ILE A 270 -5.30 -13.90 -20.64
N LEU A 271 -5.23 -13.40 -21.87
CA LEU A 271 -6.42 -13.17 -22.72
C LEU A 271 -7.22 -14.46 -22.97
N GLU A 272 -6.56 -15.62 -23.00
CA GLU A 272 -7.21 -16.93 -23.15
C GLU A 272 -7.60 -17.59 -21.82
N ASN A 273 -7.06 -17.15 -20.68
CA ASN A 273 -7.19 -17.79 -19.36
C ASN A 273 -7.54 -16.75 -18.28
N ILE A 274 -8.79 -16.26 -18.32
CA ILE A 274 -9.32 -15.18 -17.47
C ILE A 274 -9.21 -15.48 -15.96
N ASP A 275 -9.18 -16.76 -15.57
CA ASP A 275 -9.05 -17.18 -14.17
C ASP A 275 -7.61 -17.05 -13.61
N GLU A 276 -6.61 -16.75 -14.45
CA GLU A 276 -5.20 -16.59 -14.06
C GLU A 276 -4.80 -15.11 -13.98
N SER A 277 -3.94 -14.80 -12.99
CA SER A 277 -3.45 -13.43 -12.76
C SER A 277 -2.20 -13.12 -13.61
N PRO A 278 -1.89 -11.84 -13.89
CA PRO A 278 -0.63 -11.46 -14.53
C PRO A 278 0.64 -11.94 -13.84
N ILE A 279 1.74 -12.05 -14.60
CA ILE A 279 3.03 -12.47 -14.06
C ILE A 279 3.46 -11.53 -12.92
N TRP A 280 3.19 -10.23 -13.07
CA TRP A 280 3.43 -9.23 -12.04
C TRP A 280 2.60 -9.51 -10.77
N GLU A 281 1.27 -9.55 -10.87
CA GLU A 281 0.37 -9.81 -9.73
C GLU A 281 0.70 -11.13 -9.01
N SER A 282 0.94 -12.20 -9.76
CA SER A 282 1.35 -13.49 -9.20
C SER A 282 2.70 -13.43 -8.49
N SER A 283 3.63 -12.58 -8.96
CA SER A 283 4.90 -12.34 -8.27
C SER A 283 4.74 -11.55 -6.97
N LEU A 284 3.76 -10.65 -6.89
CA LEU A 284 3.40 -9.93 -5.65
C LEU A 284 2.85 -10.92 -4.60
N VAL A 285 1.94 -11.82 -5.02
CA VAL A 285 1.41 -12.89 -4.16
C VAL A 285 2.54 -13.81 -3.68
N ILE A 286 3.46 -14.21 -4.57
CA ILE A 286 4.64 -15.02 -4.20
C ILE A 286 5.50 -14.29 -3.15
N PHE A 287 5.82 -13.01 -3.31
CA PHE A 287 6.63 -12.27 -2.32
C PHE A 287 5.89 -12.13 -0.98
N ARG A 288 4.58 -11.85 -1.03
CA ARG A 288 3.71 -11.76 0.16
C ARG A 288 3.69 -13.06 0.95
N GLU A 289 3.42 -14.20 0.30
CA GLU A 289 3.36 -15.52 0.93
C GLU A 289 4.73 -16.05 1.37
N GLU A 290 5.76 -15.89 0.52
CA GLU A 290 7.04 -16.55 0.72
C GLU A 290 7.98 -15.73 1.62
N ILE A 291 7.90 -14.40 1.63
CA ILE A 291 8.75 -13.54 2.46
C ILE A 291 7.98 -12.87 3.59
N VAL A 292 7.00 -12.03 3.28
CA VAL A 292 6.46 -11.09 4.29
C VAL A 292 5.62 -11.81 5.34
N LEU A 293 4.75 -12.73 4.92
CA LEU A 293 3.93 -13.57 5.80
C LEU A 293 4.69 -14.79 6.37
N TYR A 294 5.97 -14.96 6.06
CA TYR A 294 6.77 -16.06 6.59
C TYR A 294 7.21 -15.78 8.05
N SER A 295 6.96 -16.74 8.94
CA SER A 295 7.41 -16.68 10.33
C SER A 295 6.93 -15.40 11.05
N SER A 296 7.84 -14.58 11.55
CA SER A 296 7.54 -13.31 12.25
C SER A 296 7.96 -12.06 11.46
N VAL A 297 8.32 -12.20 10.17
CA VAL A 297 8.86 -11.12 9.32
C VAL A 297 7.96 -9.89 9.32
N LEU A 298 6.69 -10.01 8.94
CA LEU A 298 5.73 -8.91 8.95
C LEU A 298 5.62 -8.24 10.33
N LYS A 299 5.49 -9.03 11.41
CA LYS A 299 5.36 -8.48 12.77
C LYS A 299 6.61 -7.71 13.19
N LYS A 300 7.80 -8.25 12.91
CA LYS A 300 9.08 -7.59 13.19
C LYS A 300 9.26 -6.31 12.37
N LEU A 301 8.81 -6.31 11.11
CA LEU A 301 8.85 -5.16 10.21
C LEU A 301 7.92 -4.05 10.70
N VAL A 302 6.65 -4.37 10.98
CA VAL A 302 5.65 -3.42 11.52
C VAL A 302 6.14 -2.84 12.83
N ASN A 303 6.61 -3.66 13.78
CA ASN A 303 7.18 -3.17 15.03
C ASN A 303 8.36 -2.21 14.80
N GLY A 304 9.30 -2.55 13.91
CA GLY A 304 10.45 -1.69 13.60
C GLY A 304 10.04 -0.33 13.00
N ILE A 305 9.01 -0.32 12.14
CA ILE A 305 8.41 0.91 11.59
C ILE A 305 7.77 1.74 12.71
N LEU A 306 6.98 1.12 13.59
CA LEU A 306 6.33 1.79 14.72
C LEU A 306 7.36 2.37 15.70
N ASP A 307 8.43 1.63 16.02
CA ASP A 307 9.54 2.09 16.85
C ASP A 307 10.28 3.28 16.22
N CYS A 308 10.42 3.33 14.90
CA CYS A 308 10.97 4.51 14.21
C CYS A 308 10.06 5.73 14.35
N ILE A 309 8.74 5.58 14.17
CA ILE A 309 7.80 6.71 14.31
C ILE A 309 7.72 7.18 15.77
N ALA A 310 7.76 6.25 16.74
CA ALA A 310 7.80 6.57 18.17
C ALA A 310 9.06 7.35 18.56
N ARG A 311 10.23 6.97 18.01
CA ARG A 311 11.49 7.70 18.18
C ARG A 311 11.45 9.09 17.55
N GLU A 312 10.91 9.23 16.35
CA GLU A 312 10.76 10.55 15.71
C GLU A 312 9.82 11.47 16.50
N ARG A 313 8.77 10.92 17.14
CA ARG A 313 7.88 11.69 18.03
C ARG A 313 8.59 12.26 19.26
N VAL A 314 9.68 11.65 19.73
CA VAL A 314 10.51 12.21 20.83
C VAL A 314 11.68 13.07 20.33
N GLY A 315 11.83 13.24 19.02
CA GLY A 315 12.81 14.15 18.40
C GLY A 315 14.02 13.47 17.76
N ASP A 316 14.10 12.13 17.75
CA ASP A 316 15.17 11.41 17.06
C ASP A 316 15.10 11.63 15.55
N GLN A 317 16.26 11.68 14.90
CA GLN A 317 16.35 11.60 13.45
C GLN A 317 16.13 10.15 12.98
N ILE A 318 15.35 9.99 11.91
CA ILE A 318 15.04 8.69 11.31
C ILE A 318 15.22 8.70 9.79
N ASP A 319 15.42 7.52 9.22
CA ASP A 319 15.50 7.29 7.78
C ASP A 319 14.08 7.33 7.17
N ARG A 320 13.61 8.54 6.84
CA ARG A 320 12.28 8.77 6.23
C ARG A 320 12.17 8.15 4.84
N SER A 321 13.27 8.05 4.10
CA SER A 321 13.38 7.36 2.81
C SER A 321 13.05 5.87 2.95
N LEU A 322 13.67 5.19 3.92
CA LEU A 322 13.39 3.79 4.23
C LEU A 322 11.92 3.56 4.61
N LEU A 323 11.33 4.44 5.44
CA LEU A 323 9.90 4.34 5.75
C LEU A 323 9.03 4.47 4.50
N ARG A 324 9.30 5.45 3.63
CA ARG A 324 8.54 5.66 2.38
C ARG A 324 8.64 4.44 1.44
N ALA A 325 9.82 3.85 1.29
CA ALA A 325 10.03 2.65 0.50
C ALA A 325 9.26 1.44 1.07
N LEU A 326 9.34 1.21 2.38
CA LEU A 326 8.60 0.14 3.06
C LEU A 326 7.09 0.34 3.02
N PHE A 327 6.58 1.57 3.15
CA PHE A 327 5.15 1.82 2.98
C PHE A 327 4.70 1.64 1.53
N ARG A 328 5.52 1.98 0.53
CA ARG A 328 5.25 1.64 -0.88
C ARG A 328 5.16 0.13 -1.08
N MET A 329 6.08 -0.65 -0.52
CA MET A 329 6.01 -2.12 -0.51
C MET A 329 4.71 -2.61 0.15
N LEU A 330 4.41 -2.15 1.38
CA LEU A 330 3.22 -2.59 2.11
C LEU A 330 1.91 -2.23 1.41
N ARG A 331 1.85 -1.14 0.64
CA ARG A 331 0.71 -0.83 -0.24
C ARG A 331 0.63 -1.73 -1.45
N THR A 332 1.76 -1.94 -2.14
CA THR A 332 1.85 -2.82 -3.33
C THR A 332 1.48 -4.27 -2.99
N LEU A 333 1.71 -4.71 -1.75
CA LEU A 333 1.35 -6.04 -1.25
C LEU A 333 -0.04 -6.09 -0.56
N GLU A 334 -0.78 -4.98 -0.53
CA GLU A 334 -2.09 -4.80 0.12
C GLU A 334 -2.09 -4.97 1.67
N LEU A 335 -0.93 -4.93 2.31
CA LEU A 335 -0.75 -5.16 3.75
C LEU A 335 -0.87 -3.89 4.62
N TYR A 336 -0.75 -2.69 4.03
CA TYR A 336 -0.73 -1.42 4.78
C TYR A 336 -1.94 -1.26 5.72
N LYS A 337 -3.16 -1.37 5.17
CA LYS A 337 -4.41 -1.19 5.93
C LYS A 337 -4.62 -2.28 6.98
N GLN A 338 -4.46 -3.54 6.57
CA GLN A 338 -4.83 -4.69 7.39
C GLN A 338 -3.80 -5.01 8.49
N CYS A 339 -2.52 -4.67 8.28
CA CYS A 339 -1.43 -5.14 9.14
C CYS A 339 -0.61 -4.03 9.80
N PHE A 340 -0.73 -2.77 9.35
CA PHE A 340 -0.01 -1.63 9.94
C PHE A 340 -0.96 -0.57 10.52
N GLU A 341 -1.97 -0.11 9.79
CA GLU A 341 -2.71 1.11 10.15
C GLU A 341 -3.42 1.02 11.52
N GLU A 342 -4.13 -0.07 11.81
CA GLU A 342 -4.82 -0.24 13.10
C GLU A 342 -3.84 -0.28 14.29
N GLU A 343 -2.72 -0.99 14.16
CA GLU A 343 -1.68 -1.04 15.20
C GLU A 343 -1.02 0.34 15.37
N PHE A 344 -0.74 1.05 14.27
CA PHE A 344 -0.23 2.42 14.30
C PHE A 344 -1.17 3.38 15.02
N LEU A 345 -2.47 3.32 14.74
CA LEU A 345 -3.48 4.15 15.41
C LEU A 345 -3.63 3.76 16.90
N ALA A 346 -3.52 2.48 17.24
CA ALA A 346 -3.52 2.00 18.62
C ALA A 346 -2.30 2.52 19.42
N CYS A 347 -1.07 2.33 18.90
CA CYS A 347 0.15 2.87 19.50
C CYS A 347 0.09 4.40 19.63
N THR A 348 -0.44 5.09 18.62
CA THR A 348 -0.60 6.55 18.64
C THR A 348 -1.59 7.02 19.72
N ASN A 349 -2.71 6.31 19.89
CA ASN A 349 -3.67 6.59 20.96
C ASN A 349 -3.04 6.40 22.35
N VAL A 350 -2.20 5.37 22.55
CA VAL A 350 -1.48 5.15 23.81
C VAL A 350 -0.47 6.26 24.06
N PHE A 351 0.34 6.62 23.06
CA PHE A 351 1.35 7.67 23.14
C PHE A 351 0.73 9.02 23.54
N TYR A 352 -0.26 9.50 22.78
CA TYR A 352 -0.84 10.83 23.04
C TYR A 352 -1.74 10.89 24.28
N ALA A 353 -2.36 9.79 24.72
CA ALA A 353 -3.07 9.76 25.99
C ALA A 353 -2.13 9.89 27.20
N GLN A 354 -0.93 9.31 27.12
CA GLN A 354 0.10 9.47 28.16
C GLN A 354 0.71 10.87 28.13
N GLU A 355 1.04 11.38 26.94
CA GLU A 355 1.60 12.73 26.76
C GLU A 355 0.62 13.81 27.23
N GLY A 356 -0.65 13.76 26.80
CA GLY A 356 -1.69 14.72 27.20
C GLY A 356 -1.88 14.78 28.72
N MET A 357 -2.07 13.62 29.36
CA MET A 357 -2.26 13.51 30.81
C MET A 357 -1.05 13.99 31.62
N SER A 358 0.17 13.84 31.08
CA SER A 358 1.38 14.32 31.73
C SER A 358 1.54 15.83 31.58
N LEU A 359 1.39 16.35 30.36
CA LEU A 359 1.68 17.74 30.03
C LEU A 359 0.61 18.72 30.53
N VAL A 360 -0.68 18.34 30.53
CA VAL A 360 -1.76 19.23 31.04
C VAL A 360 -1.58 19.59 32.53
N ARG A 361 -0.88 18.74 33.29
CA ARG A 361 -0.62 18.92 34.72
C ARG A 361 0.74 19.56 35.04
N THR A 362 1.65 19.60 34.08
CA THR A 362 3.05 20.01 34.30
C THR A 362 3.44 21.29 33.55
N LEU A 363 2.74 21.64 32.48
CA LEU A 363 2.95 22.87 31.72
C LEU A 363 1.93 23.95 32.11
N GLU A 364 2.29 25.21 31.90
CA GLU A 364 1.30 26.29 31.85
C GLU A 364 0.39 26.16 30.63
N THR A 365 -0.82 26.72 30.71
CA THR A 365 -1.82 26.58 29.64
C THR A 365 -1.32 27.09 28.29
N THR A 366 -0.54 28.17 28.24
CA THR A 366 0.00 28.69 26.97
C THR A 366 0.90 27.67 26.28
N ASP A 367 1.77 27.02 27.06
CA ASP A 367 2.79 26.10 26.58
C ASP A 367 2.18 24.77 26.19
N PHE A 368 1.17 24.31 26.95
CA PHE A 368 0.35 23.16 26.56
C PHE A 368 -0.36 23.41 25.22
N LEU A 369 -1.02 24.56 25.03
CA LEU A 369 -1.71 24.86 23.76
C LEU A 369 -0.74 24.96 22.57
N LEU A 370 0.45 25.55 22.77
CA LEU A 370 1.53 25.57 21.76
C LEU A 370 2.05 24.16 21.44
N HIS A 371 2.21 23.31 22.45
CA HIS A 371 2.60 21.90 22.26
C HIS A 371 1.57 21.13 21.43
N VAL A 372 0.27 21.29 21.71
CA VAL A 372 -0.79 20.63 20.95
C VAL A 372 -0.82 21.09 19.49
N GLU A 373 -0.73 22.41 19.25
CA GLU A 373 -0.63 22.98 17.88
C GLU A 373 0.57 22.39 17.11
N ARG A 374 1.74 22.31 17.75
CA ARG A 374 2.93 21.66 17.20
C ARG A 374 2.71 20.19 16.88
N ARG A 375 2.13 19.40 17.79
CA ARG A 375 1.89 17.96 17.56
C ARG A 375 0.95 17.71 16.38
N ILE A 376 -0.11 18.49 16.24
CA ILE A 376 -1.03 18.42 15.08
C ILE A 376 -0.28 18.69 13.77
N LYS A 377 0.63 19.68 13.75
CA LYS A 377 1.45 20.00 12.58
C LYS A 377 2.41 18.86 12.25
N GLU A 378 3.13 18.32 13.24
CA GLU A 378 4.06 17.20 13.06
C GLU A 378 3.37 15.94 12.52
N GLU A 379 2.18 15.59 13.01
CA GLU A 379 1.45 14.42 12.51
C GLU A 379 0.89 14.64 11.09
N ASN A 380 0.57 15.87 10.68
CA ASN A 380 0.28 16.18 9.27
C ASN A 380 1.53 15.99 8.40
N GLU A 381 2.67 16.55 8.82
CA GLU A 381 3.94 16.42 8.10
C GLU A 381 4.37 14.96 7.96
N ARG A 382 4.10 14.09 8.95
CA ARG A 382 4.34 12.64 8.85
C ARG A 382 3.52 11.98 7.74
N VAL A 383 2.29 12.43 7.51
CA VAL A 383 1.48 11.96 6.38
C VAL A 383 2.10 12.44 5.06
N ASP A 384 2.39 13.74 4.95
CA ASP A 384 2.98 14.32 3.74
C ASP A 384 4.33 13.67 3.36
N LEU A 385 5.10 13.24 4.37
CA LEU A 385 6.46 12.72 4.18
C LEU A 385 6.53 11.22 3.86
N TYR A 386 5.70 10.37 4.49
CA TYR A 386 5.83 8.91 4.33
C TYR A 386 4.59 8.05 4.61
N LEU A 387 3.58 8.48 5.37
CA LEU A 387 2.36 7.66 5.57
C LEU A 387 1.46 7.69 4.32
N ASP A 388 0.37 6.93 4.36
CA ASP A 388 -0.69 7.03 3.35
C ASP A 388 -1.67 8.16 3.66
N GLU A 389 -2.15 8.88 2.65
CA GLU A 389 -3.12 9.97 2.82
C GLU A 389 -4.41 9.50 3.51
N SER A 390 -4.84 8.26 3.22
CA SER A 390 -6.02 7.68 3.84
C SER A 390 -5.89 7.43 5.36
N THR A 391 -4.68 7.58 5.92
CA THR A 391 -4.42 7.55 7.37
C THR A 391 -4.62 8.92 8.04
N ARG A 392 -4.63 10.04 7.30
CA ARG A 392 -4.65 11.41 7.87
C ARG A 392 -5.83 11.64 8.83
N THR A 393 -7.05 11.42 8.37
CA THR A 393 -8.26 11.69 9.17
C THR A 393 -8.35 10.80 10.41
N PRO A 394 -8.16 9.46 10.33
CA PRO A 394 -8.06 8.61 11.51
C PRO A 394 -6.97 9.05 12.50
N LEU A 395 -5.78 9.40 12.01
CA LEU A 395 -4.64 9.82 12.82
C LEU A 395 -4.95 11.10 13.59
N LEU A 396 -5.33 12.17 12.89
CA LEU A 396 -5.61 13.47 13.51
C LEU A 396 -6.78 13.39 14.51
N THR A 397 -7.79 12.58 14.23
CA THR A 397 -8.91 12.34 15.15
C THR A 397 -8.42 11.75 16.49
N ARG A 398 -7.42 10.86 16.49
CA ARG A 398 -6.82 10.32 17.73
C ARG A 398 -6.00 11.37 18.47
N VAL A 399 -5.19 12.15 17.75
CA VAL A 399 -4.37 13.23 18.31
C VAL A 399 -5.26 14.29 18.97
N GLU A 400 -6.29 14.75 18.26
CA GLU A 400 -7.26 15.74 18.73
C GLU A 400 -8.06 15.24 19.93
N LYS A 401 -8.47 13.97 19.93
CA LYS A 401 -9.12 13.38 21.09
C LYS A 401 -8.20 13.43 22.31
N CYS A 402 -7.03 12.81 22.23
CA CYS A 402 -6.14 12.62 23.37
C CYS A 402 -5.50 13.93 23.87
N LEU A 403 -5.28 14.93 23.02
CA LEU A 403 -4.65 16.20 23.42
C LEU A 403 -5.64 17.34 23.68
N ILE A 404 -6.85 17.32 23.09
CA ILE A 404 -7.85 18.39 23.22
C ILE A 404 -9.11 17.86 23.92
N SER A 405 -9.79 16.87 23.34
CA SER A 405 -11.12 16.44 23.84
C SER A 405 -11.07 15.89 25.27
N ASP A 406 -10.04 15.11 25.59
CA ASP A 406 -9.90 14.46 26.91
C ASP A 406 -9.44 15.45 28.00
N HIS A 407 -9.00 16.66 27.63
CA HIS A 407 -8.38 17.66 28.53
C HIS A 407 -9.02 19.07 28.51
N MET A 408 -9.94 19.36 27.59
CA MET A 408 -10.51 20.70 27.39
C MET A 408 -11.18 21.30 28.64
N GLN A 409 -11.75 20.47 29.52
CA GLN A 409 -12.34 20.92 30.79
C GLN A 409 -11.26 21.47 31.74
N GLU A 410 -10.19 20.72 31.96
CA GLU A 410 -9.06 21.10 32.83
C GLU A 410 -8.36 22.36 32.31
N VAL A 411 -8.18 22.46 30.99
CA VAL A 411 -7.62 23.64 30.32
C VAL A 411 -8.48 24.89 30.50
N ILE A 412 -9.81 24.77 30.41
CA ILE A 412 -10.73 25.90 30.59
C ILE A 412 -10.84 26.33 32.05
N ASP A 413 -10.99 25.39 32.98
CA ASP A 413 -11.21 25.69 34.39
C ASP A 413 -9.96 26.33 35.03
N ASN A 414 -8.77 25.84 34.68
CA ASN A 414 -7.51 26.33 35.24
C ASN A 414 -6.90 27.50 34.45
N GLY A 415 -7.00 27.49 33.12
CA GLY A 415 -6.26 28.42 32.25
C GLY A 415 -7.04 29.65 31.78
N LEU A 416 -8.33 29.51 31.45
CA LEU A 416 -9.07 30.56 30.73
C LEU A 416 -9.13 31.89 31.49
N SER A 417 -9.30 31.85 32.82
CA SER A 417 -9.36 33.07 33.64
C SER A 417 -8.06 33.87 33.58
N THR A 418 -6.91 33.19 33.59
CA THR A 418 -5.58 33.81 33.55
C THR A 418 -5.34 34.48 32.19
N LEU A 419 -5.58 33.75 31.10
CA LEU A 419 -5.45 34.28 29.73
C LEU A 419 -6.28 35.55 29.49
N LEU A 420 -7.48 35.62 30.07
CA LEU A 420 -8.38 36.77 29.95
C LEU A 420 -7.98 37.95 30.84
N ASN A 421 -7.52 37.69 32.07
CA ASN A 421 -7.01 38.73 32.97
C ASN A 421 -5.77 39.43 32.37
N ASP A 422 -4.86 38.63 31.79
CA ASP A 422 -3.59 39.10 31.25
C ASP A 422 -3.71 39.59 29.79
N ASN A 423 -4.93 39.66 29.25
CA ASN A 423 -5.25 40.09 27.89
C ASN A 423 -4.43 39.36 26.81
N ARG A 424 -4.23 38.04 26.98
CA ARG A 424 -3.42 37.17 26.10
C ARG A 424 -4.19 36.78 24.84
N VAL A 425 -4.56 37.77 24.01
CA VAL A 425 -5.45 37.61 22.84
C VAL A 425 -4.99 36.51 21.89
N GLN A 426 -3.68 36.38 21.62
CA GLN A 426 -3.13 35.33 20.74
C GLN A 426 -3.38 33.92 21.30
N ASP A 427 -3.18 33.72 22.60
CA ASP A 427 -3.35 32.43 23.25
C ASP A 427 -4.83 32.05 23.41
N VAL A 428 -5.71 33.04 23.63
CA VAL A 428 -7.17 32.85 23.58
C VAL A 428 -7.62 32.49 22.16
N SER A 429 -7.03 33.10 21.12
CA SER A 429 -7.31 32.74 19.72
C SER A 429 -6.87 31.31 19.40
N ARG A 430 -5.72 30.87 19.91
CA ARG A 430 -5.25 29.47 19.79
C ARG A 430 -6.18 28.50 20.52
N LEU A 431 -6.58 28.81 21.76
CA LEU A 431 -7.55 28.03 22.52
C LEU A 431 -8.87 27.86 21.76
N TYR A 432 -9.40 28.94 21.18
CA TYR A 432 -10.60 28.89 20.36
C TYR A 432 -10.41 28.00 19.12
N ALA A 433 -9.31 28.21 18.37
CA ALA A 433 -9.02 27.44 17.16
C ALA A 433 -8.89 25.94 17.43
N LEU A 434 -8.24 25.54 18.53
CA LEU A 434 -8.11 24.15 18.95
C LEU A 434 -9.45 23.55 19.39
N LEU A 435 -10.25 24.28 20.17
CA LEU A 435 -11.57 23.82 20.63
C LEU A 435 -12.64 23.77 19.52
N CYS A 436 -12.41 24.42 18.39
CA CYS A 436 -13.21 24.25 17.17
C CYS A 436 -12.99 22.89 16.47
N ARG A 437 -11.90 22.18 16.79
CA ARG A 437 -11.53 20.90 16.14
C ARG A 437 -12.23 19.70 16.77
N VAL A 438 -12.76 19.84 17.99
CA VAL A 438 -13.43 18.76 18.74
C VAL A 438 -14.90 19.05 19.04
N GLU A 439 -15.71 18.00 19.08
CA GLU A 439 -17.12 18.10 19.44
C GLU A 439 -17.29 18.66 20.87
N GLY A 440 -18.27 19.56 21.06
CA GLY A 440 -18.54 20.19 22.35
C GLY A 440 -17.57 21.31 22.79
N GLY A 441 -16.35 21.38 22.24
CA GLY A 441 -15.30 22.32 22.69
C GLY A 441 -15.72 23.79 22.67
N VAL A 442 -16.35 24.25 21.58
CA VAL A 442 -16.90 25.62 21.47
C VAL A 442 -18.02 25.89 22.47
N GLY A 443 -18.85 24.88 22.78
CA GLY A 443 -19.92 24.99 23.78
C GLY A 443 -19.36 25.13 25.20
N LEU A 444 -18.29 24.37 25.50
CA LEU A 444 -17.60 24.44 26.76
C LEU A 444 -16.90 25.80 26.95
N LEU A 445 -16.20 26.31 25.92
CA LEU A 445 -15.57 27.62 25.95
C LEU A 445 -16.57 28.76 26.21
N LYS A 446 -17.74 28.73 25.55
CA LYS A 446 -18.83 29.69 25.80
C LYS A 446 -19.29 29.66 27.25
N THR A 447 -19.35 28.48 27.85
CA THR A 447 -19.76 28.28 29.26
C THR A 447 -18.72 28.86 30.22
N GLY A 448 -17.43 28.52 30.03
CA GLY A 448 -16.33 29.06 30.82
C GLY A 448 -16.20 30.58 30.71
N PHE A 449 -16.31 31.13 29.50
CA PHE A 449 -16.27 32.58 29.25
C PHE A 449 -17.46 33.31 29.90
N SER A 450 -18.66 32.75 29.83
CA SER A 450 -19.85 33.28 30.52
C SER A 450 -19.67 33.28 32.05
N ALA A 451 -19.10 32.22 32.62
CA ALA A 451 -18.80 32.13 34.04
C ALA A 451 -17.75 33.17 34.47
N TYR A 452 -16.68 33.35 33.68
CA TYR A 452 -15.66 34.37 33.90
C TYR A 452 -16.25 35.80 33.92
N ILE A 453 -17.03 36.17 32.90
CA ILE A 453 -17.67 37.51 32.84
C ILE A 453 -18.55 37.75 34.07
N LYS A 454 -19.36 36.77 34.48
CA LYS A 454 -20.21 36.87 35.68
C LYS A 454 -19.38 37.03 36.95
N LYS A 455 -18.27 36.30 37.09
CA LYS A 455 -17.35 36.37 38.23
C LYS A 455 -16.69 37.75 38.34
N VAL A 456 -16.10 38.23 37.25
CA VAL A 456 -15.41 39.54 37.21
C VAL A 456 -16.39 40.70 37.36
N GLY A 457 -17.52 40.68 36.63
CA GLY A 457 -18.56 41.71 36.73
C GLY A 457 -19.16 41.81 38.13
N LYS A 458 -19.43 40.67 38.80
CA LYS A 458 -19.88 40.67 40.19
C LYS A 458 -18.83 41.30 41.12
N ALA A 459 -17.56 40.91 40.99
CA ALA A 459 -16.48 41.46 41.80
C ALA A 459 -16.35 42.98 41.66
N MET A 460 -16.44 43.52 40.43
CA MET A 460 -16.42 44.95 40.16
C MET A 460 -17.56 45.73 40.83
N ILE A 461 -18.76 45.13 40.93
CA ILE A 461 -19.94 45.77 41.56
C ILE A 461 -19.85 45.71 43.09
N THR A 462 -19.26 44.65 43.66
CA THR A 462 -19.10 44.51 45.12
C THR A 462 -17.89 45.24 45.70
N ASP A 463 -16.97 45.74 44.87
CA ASP A 463 -15.77 46.44 45.33
C ASP A 463 -16.06 47.90 45.71
N SER A 464 -16.48 48.09 46.97
CA SER A 464 -16.79 49.39 47.57
C SER A 464 -15.64 50.42 47.53
N GLN A 465 -14.39 50.00 47.28
CA GLN A 465 -13.25 50.94 47.14
C GLN A 465 -13.14 51.53 45.73
N ARG A 466 -13.57 50.79 44.70
CA ARG A 466 -13.68 51.30 43.32
C ARG A 466 -14.91 52.19 43.13
N ILE A 467 -15.98 51.93 43.87
CA ILE A 467 -17.12 52.84 44.00
C ILE A 467 -16.76 53.97 44.98
N ARG A 468 -15.69 54.74 44.67
CA ARG A 468 -15.53 56.06 45.29
C ARG A 468 -16.69 56.94 44.80
N PRO A 469 -17.55 57.44 45.68
CA PRO A 469 -18.60 58.33 45.24
C PRO A 469 -17.99 59.63 44.72
N TRP A 470 -18.47 60.13 43.59
CA TRP A 470 -17.99 61.35 42.94
C TRP A 470 -18.13 62.60 43.84
N TRP A 471 -18.87 62.49 44.94
CA TRP A 471 -19.08 63.51 45.98
C TRP A 471 -18.13 63.41 47.18
N ARG A 472 -16.98 62.74 47.05
CA ARG A 472 -15.85 62.76 48.02
C ARG A 472 -14.56 63.31 47.38
N ILE A 473 -14.66 64.48 46.74
CA ILE A 473 -13.54 65.34 46.35
C ILE A 473 -13.81 66.71 46.97
#